data_AF-A0A3N4PXN6-F1
#
_entry.id   AF-A0A3N4PXN6-F1
#
_cell.length_a   1.000
_cell.length_b   1.000
_cell.length_c   1.000
_cell.angle_alpha   90.00
_cell.angle_beta   90.00
_cell.angle_gamma   90.00
#
_symmetry.space_group_name_H-M   'P 1'
#
loop_
_entity.id
_entity.type
_entity.pdbx_description
1 polymer ?
#
loop_
_entity_poly.entity_id
_entity_poly.type
_entity_poly.pdbx_seq_one_letter_code
_entity_poly.pdbx_strand_id
1 'polypeptide(L)'
;MPETGAVNSTIGAFSAHTRQLIRLGNLQEVKKCFAMAGVLYKNGSNVLQCAIESVFIFAVSPFLDTQQIKELLPVSLRRIRNRHLQTIS
;
A
#
# COMPACT_ATOMS: atom_id res chain seq x y z
N MET A 1 1.81 22.06 3.83
CA MET A 1 2.42 22.30 2.51
C MET A 1 1.54 21.66 1.44
N PRO A 2 1.31 22.31 0.28
CA PRO A 2 0.39 21.82 -0.75
C PRO A 2 0.79 20.46 -1.33
N GLU A 3 2.09 20.19 -1.41
CA GLU A 3 2.65 18.97 -2.01
C GLU A 3 2.25 17.69 -1.29
N THR A 4 2.17 17.71 0.05
CA THR A 4 1.73 16.56 0.85
C THR A 4 0.27 16.19 0.54
N GLY A 5 -0.58 17.19 0.30
CA GLY A 5 -1.98 16.98 -0.07
C GLY A 5 -2.13 16.32 -1.44
N ALA A 6 -1.35 16.78 -2.43
CA ALA A 6 -1.35 16.19 -3.76
C ALA A 6 -0.85 14.74 -3.74
N VAL A 7 0.27 14.47 -3.07
CA VAL A 7 0.82 13.11 -2.95
C VAL A 7 -0.17 12.18 -2.25
N ASN A 8 -0.77 12.60 -1.14
CA ASN A 8 -1.76 11.78 -0.42
C ASN A 8 -3.01 11.51 -1.26
N SER A 9 -3.48 12.48 -2.05
CA SER A 9 -4.62 12.30 -2.95
C SER A 9 -4.31 11.29 -4.05
N THR A 10 -3.15 11.41 -4.70
CA THR A 10 -2.70 10.46 -5.73
C THR A 10 -2.54 9.04 -5.17
N ILE A 11 -1.89 8.89 -4.02
CA ILE A 11 -1.75 7.59 -3.35
C ILE A 11 -3.12 7.06 -2.89
N GLY A 12 -4.04 7.93 -2.47
CA GLY A 12 -5.42 7.58 -2.16
C GLY A 12 -6.16 6.99 -3.36
N ALA A 13 -6.07 7.62 -4.53
CA ALA A 13 -6.65 7.10 -5.77
C ALA A 13 -6.02 5.76 -6.18
N PHE A 14 -4.69 5.65 -6.10
CA PHE A 14 -3.97 4.41 -6.36
C PHE A 14 -4.39 3.26 -5.42
N SER A 15 -4.62 3.58 -4.14
CA SER A 15 -5.12 2.64 -3.13
C SER A 15 -6.55 2.21 -3.43
N ALA A 16 -7.42 3.14 -3.85
CA ALA A 16 -8.79 2.84 -4.24
C ALA A 16 -8.83 1.88 -5.44
N HIS A 17 -8.04 2.15 -6.47
CA HIS A 17 -7.90 1.27 -7.63
C HIS A 17 -7.40 -0.13 -7.24
N THR A 18 -6.35 -0.20 -6.41
CA THR A 18 -5.80 -1.48 -5.94
C THR A 18 -6.84 -2.29 -5.17
N ARG A 19 -7.61 -1.65 -4.27
CA ARG A 19 -8.71 -2.32 -3.54
C ARG A 19 -9.79 -2.84 -4.47
N GLN A 20 -10.10 -2.13 -5.54
CA GLN A 20 -11.07 -2.62 -6.54
C GLN A 20 -10.55 -3.88 -7.23
N LEU A 21 -9.28 -3.92 -7.64
CA LEU A 21 -8.68 -5.11 -8.25
C LEU A 21 -8.68 -6.31 -7.31
N ILE A 22 -8.40 -6.09 -6.03
CA ILE A 22 -8.49 -7.10 -4.96
C ILE A 22 -9.92 -7.66 -4.86
N ARG A 23 -10.93 -6.79 -4.82
CA ARG A 23 -12.34 -7.21 -4.76
C ARG A 23 -12.79 -7.99 -5.99
N LEU A 24 -12.25 -7.65 -7.16
CA LEU A 24 -12.52 -8.34 -8.42
C LEU A 24 -11.71 -9.64 -8.58
N GLY A 25 -10.81 -9.96 -7.64
CA GLY A 25 -9.97 -11.15 -7.74
C GLY A 25 -8.89 -11.06 -8.83
N ASN A 26 -8.57 -9.87 -9.35
CA ASN A 26 -7.56 -9.69 -10.38
C ASN A 26 -6.14 -9.68 -9.78
N LEU A 27 -5.71 -10.84 -9.29
CA LEU A 27 -4.48 -10.97 -8.50
C LEU A 27 -3.20 -10.61 -9.27
N GLN A 28 -3.20 -10.77 -10.59
CA GLN A 28 -2.05 -10.39 -11.43
C GLN A 28 -1.84 -8.88 -11.43
N GLU A 29 -2.91 -8.10 -11.58
CA GLU A 29 -2.84 -6.64 -11.49
C GLU A 29 -2.56 -6.17 -10.06
N VAL A 30 -3.14 -6.82 -9.05
CA VAL A 30 -2.81 -6.54 -7.65
C VAL A 30 -1.31 -6.69 -7.38
N LYS A 31 -0.69 -7.76 -7.89
CA LYS A 31 0.76 -7.98 -7.75
C LYS A 31 1.57 -6.85 -8.40
N LYS A 32 1.15 -6.35 -9.56
CA LYS A 32 1.79 -5.19 -10.22
C LYS A 32 1.64 -3.93 -9.37
N CYS A 33 0.44 -3.65 -8.85
CA CYS A 33 0.20 -2.52 -7.94
C CYS A 33 1.09 -2.59 -6.70
N PHE A 34 1.21 -3.77 -6.08
CA PHE A 34 2.08 -3.96 -4.93
C PHE A 34 3.56 -3.77 -5.28
N ALA A 35 4.01 -4.27 -6.43
CA ALA A 35 5.38 -4.04 -6.90
C ALA A 35 5.67 -2.53 -7.11
N MET A 36 4.74 -1.81 -7.76
CA MET A 36 4.86 -0.36 -7.95
C MET A 36 4.91 0.39 -6.61
N ALA A 37 4.02 0.06 -5.67
CA ALA A 37 4.05 0.63 -4.32
C ALA A 37 5.40 0.39 -3.63
N GLY A 38 6.00 -0.79 -3.80
CA GLY A 38 7.31 -1.12 -3.25
C GLY A 38 8.44 -0.28 -3.86
N VAL A 39 8.40 -0.04 -5.17
CA VAL A 39 9.37 0.83 -5.88
C VAL A 39 9.21 2.28 -5.43
N LEU A 40 7.97 2.79 -5.36
CA LEU A 40 7.67 4.15 -4.92
C LEU A 40 8.09 4.36 -3.47
N TYR A 41 7.92 3.37 -2.61
CA TYR A 41 8.39 3.43 -1.23
C TYR A 41 9.92 3.45 -1.15
N LYS A 42 10.60 2.53 -1.84
CA LYS A 42 12.06 2.40 -1.73
C LYS A 42 12.81 3.62 -2.29
N ASN A 43 12.30 4.23 -3.36
CA ASN A 43 12.99 5.30 -4.08
C ASN A 43 12.32 6.67 -3.92
N GLY A 44 11.21 6.73 -3.19
CA GLY A 44 10.44 7.95 -2.98
C GLY A 44 11.04 8.89 -1.94
N SER A 45 10.63 10.15 -1.99
CA SER A 45 10.88 11.12 -0.93
C SER A 45 10.23 10.69 0.39
N ASN A 46 10.64 11.29 1.51
CA ASN A 46 10.03 11.03 2.81
C ASN A 46 8.50 11.23 2.79
N VAL A 47 8.02 12.25 2.06
CA VAL A 47 6.57 12.50 1.90
C VAL A 47 5.90 11.33 1.19
N LEU A 48 6.50 10.80 0.12
CA LEU A 48 5.95 9.67 -0.61
C LEU A 48 6.02 8.37 0.19
N GLN A 49 7.10 8.15 0.94
CA GLN A 49 7.23 7.04 1.88
C GLN A 49 6.12 7.09 2.92
N CYS A 50 5.95 8.23 3.60
CA CYS A 50 4.87 8.43 4.56
C CYS A 50 3.48 8.22 3.94
N ALA A 51 3.24 8.68 2.71
CA ALA A 51 1.97 8.46 2.03
C ALA A 51 1.73 6.97 1.73
N ILE A 52 2.74 6.22 1.29
CA ILE A 52 2.61 4.77 1.08
C ILE A 52 2.33 4.06 2.40
N GLU A 53 3.02 4.41 3.49
CA GLU A 53 2.80 3.80 4.81
C GLU A 53 1.40 4.11 5.38
N SER A 54 1.05 5.40 5.41
CA SER A 54 -0.16 5.87 6.11
C SER A 54 -1.43 5.78 5.27
N VAL A 55 -1.34 5.84 3.94
CA VAL A 55 -2.50 5.80 3.05
C VAL A 55 -2.62 4.42 2.39
N PHE A 56 -1.58 3.98 1.67
CA PHE A 56 -1.67 2.76 0.87
C PHE A 56 -1.71 1.49 1.72
N ILE A 57 -0.71 1.28 2.59
CA ILE A 57 -0.64 0.09 3.45
C ILE A 57 -1.84 0.01 4.37
N PHE A 58 -2.24 1.16 4.95
CA PHE A 58 -3.45 1.22 5.77
C PHE A 58 -4.70 0.81 4.98
N ALA A 59 -4.90 1.35 3.77
CA ALA A 59 -6.07 1.06 2.95
C ALA A 59 -6.16 -0.42 2.50
N VAL A 60 -5.03 -1.06 2.20
CA VAL A 60 -5.03 -2.45 1.70
C VAL A 60 -4.99 -3.49 2.82
N SER A 61 -4.52 -3.14 4.02
CA SER A 61 -4.32 -4.07 5.14
C SER A 61 -5.50 -5.00 5.45
N PRO A 62 -6.76 -4.51 5.54
CA PRO A 62 -7.91 -5.38 5.82
C PRO A 62 -8.12 -6.50 4.79
N PHE A 63 -7.68 -6.29 3.55
CA PHE A 63 -7.83 -7.25 2.47
C PHE A 63 -6.73 -8.31 2.44
N LEU A 64 -5.56 -7.99 3.00
CA LEU A 64 -4.40 -8.89 2.97
C LEU A 64 -4.63 -10.13 3.84
N ASP A 65 -5.33 -9.94 4.96
CA ASP A 65 -5.59 -11.03 5.91
C ASP A 65 -6.86 -11.80 5.52
N THR A 66 -7.87 -11.13 4.97
CA THR A 66 -9.12 -11.77 4.53
C THR A 66 -8.97 -12.59 3.24
N GLN A 67 -8.12 -12.16 2.30
CA GLN A 67 -7.94 -12.86 1.02
C GLN A 67 -6.62 -13.63 0.91
N GLN A 68 -5.82 -13.71 2.00
CA GLN A 68 -4.49 -14.35 2.02
C GLN A 68 -3.49 -13.83 0.96
N ILE A 69 -3.74 -12.65 0.38
CA ILE A 69 -2.88 -12.05 -0.67
C ILE A 69 -1.64 -11.34 -0.10
N LYS A 70 -1.41 -11.43 1.21
CA LYS A 70 -0.24 -10.84 1.90
C LYS A 70 1.10 -11.24 1.27
N GLU A 71 1.18 -12.43 0.69
CA GLU A 71 2.41 -12.93 0.05
C GLU A 71 2.76 -12.20 -1.24
N LEU A 72 1.79 -11.53 -1.86
CA LEU A 72 2.00 -10.71 -3.05
C LEU A 72 2.69 -9.37 -2.72
N LEU A 73 2.68 -8.94 -1.46
CA LEU A 73 3.37 -7.71 -1.07
C LEU A 73 4.89 -7.88 -1.15
N PRO A 74 5.63 -6.87 -1.66
CA PRO A 74 7.06 -6.79 -1.51
C PRO A 74 7.51 -6.87 -0.06
N VAL A 75 8.70 -7.43 0.18
CA VAL A 75 9.28 -7.59 1.52
C VAL A 75 9.34 -6.27 2.29
N SER A 76 9.68 -5.17 1.62
CA SER A 76 9.70 -3.83 2.23
C SER A 76 8.35 -3.45 2.84
N LEU A 77 7.28 -3.65 2.08
CA LEU A 77 5.92 -3.31 2.49
C LEU A 77 5.37 -4.27 3.55
N ARG A 78 5.73 -5.56 3.49
CA ARG A 78 5.37 -6.52 4.55
C ARG A 78 5.94 -6.13 5.90
N ARG A 79 7.19 -5.66 5.94
CA ARG A 79 7.85 -5.23 7.20
C ARG A 79 7.12 -4.04 7.84
N ILE A 80 6.70 -3.06 7.03
CA ILE A 80 5.95 -1.90 7.49
C ILE A 80 4.61 -2.33 8.09
N ARG A 81 3.87 -3.17 7.36
CA ARG A 81 2.61 -3.71 7.85
C ARG A 81 2.78 -4.42 9.20
N ASN A 82 3.79 -5.27 9.32
CA ASN A 82 4.07 -5.98 10.56
C ASN A 82 4.40 -5.02 11.72
N ARG A 83 5.14 -3.94 11.44
CA ARG A 83 5.40 -2.88 12.44
C ARG A 83 4.11 -2.22 12.89
N HIS A 84 3.20 -1.87 11.97
CA HIS A 84 1.92 -1.26 12.31
C HIS A 84 1.05 -2.16 13.19
N LEU A 85 1.02 -3.47 12.92
CA LEU A 85 0.28 -4.43 13.74
C LEU A 85 0.84 -4.52 15.17
N GLN A 86 2.17 -4.48 15.34
CA GLN A 86 2.82 -4.53 16.65
C GLN A 86 2.60 -3.26 17.49
N THR A 87 2.35 -2.10 16.86
CA THR A 87 2.08 -0.84 17.58
C THR A 87 0.63 -0.76 18.08
N ILE A 88 -0.28 -1.59 17.56
CA ILE A 88 -1.70 -1.62 17.94
C ILE A 88 -2.00 -2.78 18.91
N SER A 89 -1.01 -3.66 19.17
CA SER A 89 -1.08 -4.80 20.09
C SER A 89 -0.69 -4.39 21.50
#